data_AF-A0A8B6DV04-F1
#
_entry.id   AF-A0A8B6DV04-F1
#
_cell.length_a   1.000
_cell.length_b   1.000
_cell.length_c   1.000
_cell.angle_alpha   90.00
_cell.angle_beta   90.00
_cell.angle_gamma   90.00
#
_symmetry.space_group_name_H-M   'P 1'
#
loop_
_entity.id
_entity.type
_entity.pdbx_description
1 polymer ?
#
loop_
_entity_poly.entity_id
_entity_poly.type
_entity_poly.pdbx_seq_one_letter_code
_entity_poly.pdbx_strand_id
1 'polypeptide(L)'
;MLSWKRKGYICSARRVYKRAVEFFGEDNIDERLVVAFAKFEEGQKEHERARLIYKYSLDHLPKDSCQEIYKHYTVHERKFGSRAAIEDVIVSKRRFKYEEEVKTNPYNYDAWFDSLRLLEADGNTEQIRETYERAIANVPPSKEKRHCRRYIYLWIYYAVYEELENDDPDKVREVFKACLDVIPHKTFTFTFAKIWLLFAQFKNLE
;
A
#
# COMPACT_ATOMS: atom_id res chain seq x y z
N MET A 1 21.60 -45.98 7.25
CA MET A 1 22.13 -45.73 5.88
C MET A 1 21.14 -45.00 4.93
N LEU A 2 20.18 -44.21 5.44
CA LEU A 2 19.10 -43.59 4.63
C LEU A 2 19.17 -42.04 4.49
N SER A 3 20.08 -41.38 5.22
CA SER A 3 20.13 -39.90 5.28
C SER A 3 20.70 -39.26 3.99
N TRP A 4 21.77 -39.82 3.42
CA TRP A 4 22.45 -39.25 2.24
C TRP A 4 21.65 -39.36 0.95
N LYS A 5 20.94 -40.49 0.74
CA LYS A 5 20.05 -40.65 -0.43
C LYS A 5 18.91 -39.63 -0.41
N ARG A 6 18.26 -39.41 0.75
CA ARG A 6 17.20 -38.38 0.89
C ARG A 6 17.74 -36.96 0.63
N LYS A 7 18.93 -36.62 1.14
CA LYS A 7 19.59 -35.33 0.88
C LYS A 7 19.91 -35.11 -0.61
N GLY A 8 20.33 -36.15 -1.34
CA GLY A 8 20.57 -36.07 -2.79
C GLY A 8 19.31 -35.74 -3.61
N TYR A 9 18.15 -36.27 -3.21
CA TYR A 9 16.87 -35.94 -3.85
C TYR A 9 16.42 -34.49 -3.56
N ILE A 10 16.73 -33.95 -2.37
CA ILE A 10 16.40 -32.56 -2.02
C ILE A 10 17.16 -31.56 -2.89
N CYS A 11 18.47 -31.75 -3.07
CA CYS A 11 19.28 -30.91 -3.95
C CYS A 11 18.80 -30.99 -5.41
N SER A 12 18.43 -32.19 -5.85
CA SER A 12 17.91 -32.41 -7.21
C SER A 12 16.55 -31.75 -7.40
N ALA A 13 15.62 -31.89 -6.45
CA ALA A 13 14.30 -31.25 -6.48
C ALA A 13 14.43 -29.72 -6.50
N ARG A 14 15.30 -29.14 -5.66
CA ARG A 14 15.56 -27.69 -5.68
C ARG A 14 16.10 -27.22 -7.03
N ARG A 15 16.98 -27.99 -7.67
CA ARG A 15 17.49 -27.68 -9.00
C ARG A 15 16.39 -27.71 -10.07
N VAL A 16 15.44 -28.65 -9.95
CA VAL A 16 14.27 -28.71 -10.85
C VAL A 16 13.39 -27.47 -10.66
N TYR A 17 13.09 -27.07 -9.42
CA TYR A 17 12.32 -25.85 -9.16
C TYR A 17 13.01 -24.59 -9.67
N LYS A 18 14.30 -24.42 -9.40
CA LYS A 18 15.06 -23.27 -9.94
C LYS A 18 15.03 -23.23 -11.46
N ARG A 19 15.27 -24.37 -12.11
CA ARG A 19 15.23 -24.47 -13.57
C ARG A 19 13.83 -24.23 -14.12
N ALA A 20 12.78 -24.62 -13.40
CA ALA A 20 11.41 -24.34 -13.79
C ALA A 20 11.14 -22.83 -13.75
N VAL A 21 11.53 -22.14 -12.67
CA VAL A 21 11.40 -20.68 -12.55
C VAL A 21 12.20 -19.96 -13.64
N GLU A 22 13.44 -20.36 -13.89
CA GLU A 22 14.28 -19.83 -14.98
C GLU A 22 13.68 -20.11 -16.38
N PHE A 23 13.03 -21.25 -16.56
CA PHE A 23 12.47 -21.67 -17.85
C PHE A 23 11.19 -20.92 -18.20
N PHE A 24 10.30 -20.71 -17.23
CA PHE A 24 9.07 -19.96 -17.45
C PHE A 24 9.32 -18.45 -17.58
N GLY A 25 10.41 -17.94 -17.00
CA GLY A 25 10.76 -16.51 -17.06
C GLY A 25 9.75 -15.62 -16.33
N GLU A 26 10.04 -14.34 -16.19
CA GLU A 26 9.23 -13.41 -15.38
C GLU A 26 7.80 -13.23 -15.93
N ASP A 27 7.60 -13.40 -17.24
CA ASP A 27 6.32 -13.15 -17.92
C ASP A 27 5.28 -14.28 -17.81
N ASN A 28 5.69 -15.52 -17.53
CA ASN A 28 4.81 -16.71 -17.59
C ASN A 28 4.88 -17.62 -16.36
N ILE A 29 5.47 -17.18 -15.24
CA ILE A 29 5.49 -17.99 -14.01
C ILE A 29 4.08 -18.11 -13.42
N ASP A 30 3.61 -19.34 -13.26
CA ASP A 30 2.36 -19.67 -12.57
C ASP A 30 2.54 -19.54 -11.04
N GLU A 31 1.59 -18.86 -10.38
CA GLU A 31 1.50 -18.71 -8.92
C GLU A 31 1.59 -20.07 -8.20
N ARG A 32 1.06 -21.13 -8.80
CA ARG A 32 1.06 -22.48 -8.23
C ARG A 32 2.47 -23.07 -8.13
N LEU A 33 3.33 -22.78 -9.10
CA LEU A 33 4.72 -23.25 -9.10
C LEU A 33 5.51 -22.60 -7.96
N VAL A 34 5.35 -21.29 -7.79
CA VAL A 34 5.97 -20.52 -6.69
C VAL A 34 5.51 -21.05 -5.34
N VAL A 35 4.19 -21.21 -5.16
CA VAL A 35 3.62 -21.72 -3.91
C VAL A 35 4.10 -23.14 -3.62
N ALA A 36 4.20 -24.00 -4.63
CA ALA A 36 4.73 -25.35 -4.47
C ALA A 36 6.21 -25.32 -4.06
N PHE A 37 7.00 -24.42 -4.65
CA PHE A 37 8.41 -24.26 -4.31
C PHE A 37 8.61 -23.73 -2.87
N ALA A 38 7.82 -22.75 -2.46
CA ALA A 38 7.84 -22.24 -1.08
C ALA A 38 7.41 -23.31 -0.07
N LYS A 39 6.36 -24.08 -0.34
CA LYS A 39 5.94 -25.23 0.50
C LYS A 39 7.00 -26.34 0.55
N PHE A 40 7.76 -26.54 -0.52
CA PHE A 40 8.88 -27.47 -0.53
C PHE A 40 9.99 -27.01 0.43
N GLU A 41 10.38 -25.74 0.38
CA GLU A 41 11.39 -25.17 1.30
C GLU A 41 10.89 -25.15 2.75
N GLU A 42 9.60 -24.89 2.98
CA GLU A 42 8.95 -25.07 4.30
C GLU A 42 9.12 -26.49 4.84
N GLY A 43 8.92 -27.50 3.99
CA GLY A 43 9.11 -28.91 4.35
C GLY A 43 10.58 -29.25 4.68
N GLN A 44 11.53 -28.50 4.13
CA GLN A 44 12.96 -28.61 4.48
C GLN A 44 13.36 -27.80 5.72
N LYS A 45 12.41 -27.10 6.37
CA LYS A 45 12.63 -26.16 7.48
C LYS A 45 13.49 -24.94 7.10
N GLU A 46 13.56 -24.62 5.80
CA GLU A 46 14.30 -23.49 5.26
C GLU A 46 13.34 -22.28 5.11
N HIS A 47 12.83 -21.79 6.25
CA HIS A 47 11.79 -20.74 6.27
C HIS A 47 12.28 -19.41 5.68
N GLU A 48 13.55 -19.06 5.87
CA GLU A 48 14.14 -17.86 5.26
C GLU A 48 14.15 -17.93 3.72
N ARG A 49 14.38 -19.11 3.15
CA ARG A 49 14.31 -19.30 1.70
C ARG A 49 12.87 -19.21 1.20
N ALA A 50 11.92 -19.80 1.92
CA ALA A 50 10.51 -19.67 1.59
C ALA A 50 10.07 -18.19 1.55
N ARG A 51 10.50 -17.39 2.54
CA ARG A 51 10.27 -15.92 2.55
C ARG A 51 10.87 -15.22 1.34
N LEU A 52 12.12 -15.51 1.00
CA LEU A 52 12.79 -14.92 -0.15
C LEU A 52 12.06 -15.26 -1.45
N ILE A 53 11.56 -16.50 -1.59
CA ILE A 53 10.76 -16.92 -2.75
C ILE A 53 9.45 -16.14 -2.83
N TYR A 54 8.72 -16.01 -1.71
CA TYR A 54 7.49 -15.22 -1.68
C TYR A 54 7.75 -13.76 -2.06
N LYS A 55 8.77 -13.12 -1.47
CA LYS A 55 9.12 -11.73 -1.76
C LYS A 55 9.55 -11.52 -3.22
N TYR A 56 10.44 -12.36 -3.72
CA TYR A 56 10.88 -12.32 -5.12
C TYR A 56 9.69 -12.42 -6.08
N SER A 57 8.75 -13.30 -5.76
CA SER A 57 7.56 -13.51 -6.60
C SER A 57 6.62 -12.30 -6.56
N LEU A 58 6.47 -11.63 -5.43
CA LEU A 58 5.67 -10.39 -5.33
C LEU A 58 6.29 -9.22 -6.10
N ASP A 59 7.63 -9.18 -6.21
CA ASP A 59 8.35 -8.10 -6.89
C ASP A 59 8.36 -8.26 -8.42
N HIS A 60 8.34 -9.50 -8.93
CA HIS A 60 8.50 -9.80 -10.37
C HIS A 60 7.22 -10.26 -11.07
N LEU A 61 6.22 -10.77 -10.34
CA LEU A 61 4.98 -11.23 -10.96
C LEU A 61 3.98 -10.09 -11.15
N PRO A 62 3.13 -10.18 -12.19
CA PRO A 62 2.01 -9.28 -12.35
C PRO A 62 1.09 -9.36 -11.13
N LYS A 63 0.67 -8.18 -10.72
CA LYS A 63 -0.16 -7.88 -9.55
C LYS A 63 -1.38 -8.82 -9.42
N ASP A 64 -2.03 -9.18 -10.53
CA ASP A 64 -3.23 -10.02 -10.56
C ASP A 64 -2.98 -11.47 -10.11
N SER A 65 -1.77 -12.00 -10.33
CA SER A 65 -1.37 -13.36 -9.98
C SER A 65 -0.78 -13.50 -8.57
N CYS A 66 -0.72 -12.39 -7.82
CA CYS A 66 -0.13 -12.39 -6.47
C CYS A 66 -1.13 -12.76 -5.35
N GLN A 67 -2.43 -12.91 -5.66
CA GLN A 67 -3.46 -13.14 -4.64
C GLN A 67 -3.26 -14.44 -3.86
N GLU A 68 -3.02 -15.56 -4.54
CA GLU A 68 -2.81 -16.86 -3.88
C GLU A 68 -1.45 -16.90 -3.16
N ILE A 69 -0.45 -16.19 -3.69
CA ILE A 69 0.86 -16.00 -3.07
C ILE A 69 0.72 -15.29 -1.73
N TYR A 70 0.00 -14.16 -1.67
CA TYR A 70 -0.26 -13.43 -0.41
C TYR A 70 -0.97 -14.29 0.63
N LYS A 71 -1.94 -15.10 0.22
CA LYS A 71 -2.68 -16.01 1.10
C LYS A 71 -1.76 -17.08 1.69
N HIS A 72 -0.91 -17.69 0.88
CA HIS A 72 0.05 -18.67 1.37
C HIS A 72 1.15 -18.04 2.22
N TYR A 73 1.62 -16.84 1.85
CA TYR A 73 2.64 -16.12 2.59
C TYR A 73 2.15 -15.68 3.99
N THR A 74 0.92 -15.17 4.10
CA THR A 74 0.33 -14.87 5.42
C THR A 74 0.16 -16.11 6.29
N VAL A 75 -0.19 -17.27 5.71
CA VAL A 75 -0.25 -18.53 6.46
C VAL A 75 1.14 -18.99 6.91
N HIS A 76 2.16 -18.79 6.09
CA HIS A 76 3.55 -19.07 6.43
C HIS A 76 4.02 -18.23 7.62
N GLU A 77 3.92 -16.90 7.52
CA GLU A 77 4.33 -15.99 8.59
C GLU A 77 3.53 -16.21 9.87
N ARG A 78 2.23 -16.53 9.78
CA ARG A 78 1.44 -16.87 10.98
C ARG A 78 1.95 -18.13 11.70
N LYS A 79 2.56 -19.08 10.98
CA LYS A 79 3.06 -20.33 11.54
C LYS A 79 4.52 -20.24 12.02
N PHE A 80 5.35 -19.51 11.30
CA PHE A 80 6.82 -19.54 11.45
C PHE A 80 7.46 -18.15 11.59
N GLY A 81 6.68 -17.09 11.40
CA GLY A 81 7.12 -15.70 11.46
C GLY A 81 7.03 -15.10 12.85
N SER A 82 7.68 -13.94 13.00
CA SER A 82 7.49 -13.07 14.15
C SER A 82 6.24 -12.21 13.96
N ARG A 83 5.74 -11.62 15.04
CA ARG A 83 4.60 -10.69 14.98
C ARG A 83 4.85 -9.52 14.02
N ALA A 84 6.06 -8.97 14.00
CA ALA A 84 6.46 -7.89 13.10
C ALA A 84 6.42 -8.35 11.63
N ALA A 85 6.96 -9.53 11.32
CA ALA A 85 6.94 -10.05 9.95
C ALA A 85 5.50 -10.30 9.45
N ILE A 86 4.59 -10.75 10.32
CA ILE A 86 3.17 -10.88 9.96
C ILE A 86 2.55 -9.52 9.64
N GLU A 87 2.86 -8.49 10.45
CA GLU A 87 2.37 -7.13 10.23
C GLU A 87 2.87 -6.56 8.89
N ASP A 88 4.14 -6.74 8.55
CA ASP A 88 4.71 -6.30 7.26
C ASP A 88 3.99 -6.92 6.06
N VAL A 89 3.71 -8.22 6.10
CA VAL A 89 2.99 -8.90 5.00
C VAL A 89 1.55 -8.40 4.89
N ILE A 90 0.89 -8.16 6.01
CA ILE A 90 -0.47 -7.62 6.04
C ILE A 90 -0.49 -6.20 5.47
N VAL A 91 0.46 -5.35 5.85
CA VAL A 91 0.60 -3.98 5.33
C VAL A 91 0.84 -4.01 3.83
N SER A 92 1.78 -4.84 3.35
CA SER A 92 2.04 -5.01 1.91
C SER A 92 0.78 -5.42 1.13
N LYS A 93 0.04 -6.41 1.64
CA LYS A 93 -1.22 -6.86 1.03
C LYS A 93 -2.28 -5.75 0.98
N ARG A 94 -2.39 -4.95 2.05
CA ARG A 94 -3.36 -3.84 2.11
C ARG A 94 -2.96 -2.70 1.18
N ARG A 95 -1.68 -2.33 1.14
CA ARG A 95 -1.13 -1.31 0.22
C ARG A 95 -1.48 -1.64 -1.22
N PHE A 96 -1.23 -2.89 -1.60
CA PHE A 96 -1.59 -3.40 -2.92
C PHE A 96 -3.09 -3.26 -3.22
N LYS A 97 -3.94 -3.72 -2.29
CA LYS A 97 -5.38 -3.71 -2.46
C LYS A 97 -5.89 -2.27 -2.65
N TYR A 98 -5.42 -1.33 -1.84
CA TYR A 98 -5.87 0.05 -1.95
C TYR A 98 -5.33 0.76 -3.19
N GLU A 99 -4.10 0.46 -3.64
CA GLU A 99 -3.59 0.94 -4.93
C GLU A 99 -4.45 0.46 -6.10
N GLU A 100 -4.90 -0.79 -6.07
CA GLU A 100 -5.80 -1.36 -7.09
C GLU A 100 -7.20 -0.74 -7.03
N GLU A 101 -7.75 -0.55 -5.82
CA GLU A 101 -9.04 0.13 -5.62
C GLU A 101 -8.99 1.59 -6.10
N VAL A 102 -7.87 2.28 -5.88
CA VAL A 102 -7.64 3.64 -6.37
C VAL A 102 -7.54 3.67 -7.90
N LYS A 103 -6.86 2.70 -8.52
CA LYS A 103 -6.77 2.59 -9.99
C LYS A 103 -8.12 2.28 -10.63
N THR A 104 -8.89 1.37 -10.04
CA THR A 104 -10.19 0.94 -10.57
C THR A 104 -11.27 1.99 -10.33
N ASN A 105 -11.24 2.67 -9.18
CA ASN A 105 -12.17 3.75 -8.85
C ASN A 105 -11.45 4.92 -8.15
N PRO A 106 -10.90 5.87 -8.94
CA PRO A 106 -10.21 7.05 -8.39
C PRO A 106 -11.08 7.94 -7.50
N TYR A 107 -12.41 7.81 -7.59
CA TYR A 107 -13.36 8.62 -6.81
C TYR A 107 -13.73 7.99 -5.45
N ASN A 108 -13.16 6.82 -5.13
CA ASN A 108 -13.32 6.20 -3.82
C ASN A 108 -12.38 6.85 -2.78
N TYR A 109 -12.83 7.94 -2.17
CA TYR A 109 -12.08 8.64 -1.12
C TYR A 109 -11.75 7.79 0.11
N ASP A 110 -12.53 6.73 0.42
CA ASP A 110 -12.20 5.86 1.55
C ASP A 110 -10.91 5.08 1.29
N ALA A 111 -10.72 4.58 0.06
CA ALA A 111 -9.49 3.89 -0.33
C ALA A 111 -8.27 4.83 -0.30
N TRP A 112 -8.44 6.11 -0.64
CA TRP A 112 -7.40 7.13 -0.49
C TRP A 112 -7.05 7.36 0.99
N PHE A 113 -8.03 7.52 1.87
CA PHE A 113 -7.78 7.69 3.31
C PHE A 113 -7.08 6.47 3.92
N ASP A 114 -7.52 5.25 3.57
CA ASP A 114 -6.89 4.04 4.09
C ASP A 114 -5.48 3.84 3.52
N SER A 115 -5.21 4.27 2.28
CA SER A 115 -3.85 4.30 1.71
C SER A 115 -2.95 5.28 2.45
N LEU A 116 -3.43 6.49 2.70
CA LEU A 116 -2.67 7.53 3.39
C LEU A 116 -2.31 7.11 4.82
N ARG A 117 -3.25 6.53 5.57
CA ARG A 117 -2.97 6.01 6.92
C ARG A 117 -1.90 4.92 6.95
N LEU A 118 -1.85 4.07 5.91
CA LEU A 118 -0.79 3.07 5.80
C LEU A 118 0.57 3.72 5.50
N LEU A 119 0.60 4.74 4.64
CA LEU A 119 1.84 5.46 4.31
C LEU A 119 2.34 6.30 5.48
N GLU A 120 1.44 6.94 6.23
CA GLU A 120 1.78 7.66 7.47
C GLU A 120 2.40 6.74 8.52
N ALA A 121 1.95 5.48 8.60
CA ALA A 121 2.58 4.49 9.46
C ALA A 121 3.99 4.06 9.00
N ASP A 122 4.28 4.16 7.70
CA ASP A 122 5.60 3.86 7.11
C ASP A 122 6.56 5.06 7.27
N GLY A 123 6.03 6.27 7.48
CA GLY A 123 6.80 7.49 7.76
C GLY A 123 7.52 8.10 6.55
N ASN A 124 7.23 7.65 5.33
CA ASN A 124 7.88 8.18 4.13
C ASN A 124 7.19 9.46 3.62
N THR A 125 7.71 10.61 4.03
CA THR A 125 7.14 11.94 3.75
C THR A 125 6.97 12.25 2.26
N GLU A 126 7.92 11.85 1.42
CA GLU A 126 7.85 12.06 -0.04
C GLU A 126 6.70 11.28 -0.67
N GLN A 127 6.56 9.99 -0.34
CA GLN A 127 5.48 9.14 -0.86
C GLN A 127 4.11 9.59 -0.36
N ILE A 128 4.04 10.08 0.87
CA ILE A 128 2.80 10.61 1.46
C ILE A 128 2.36 11.86 0.67
N ARG A 129 3.27 12.82 0.44
CA ARG A 129 3.01 14.03 -0.35
C ARG A 129 2.54 13.70 -1.77
N GLU A 130 3.25 12.84 -2.48
CA GLU A 130 2.87 12.42 -3.84
C GLU A 130 1.47 11.77 -3.85
N THR A 131 1.13 11.02 -2.81
CA THR A 131 -0.19 10.38 -2.70
C THR A 131 -1.29 11.40 -2.40
N TYR A 132 -1.04 12.40 -1.56
CA TYR A 132 -1.95 13.53 -1.36
C TYR A 132 -2.17 14.32 -2.65
N GLU A 133 -1.11 14.66 -3.38
CA GLU A 133 -1.20 15.40 -4.65
C GLU A 133 -2.03 14.62 -5.69
N ARG A 134 -1.78 13.31 -5.83
CA ARG A 134 -2.58 12.43 -6.70
C ARG A 134 -4.04 12.36 -6.25
N ALA A 135 -4.32 12.30 -4.95
CA ALA A 135 -5.68 12.27 -4.43
C ALA A 135 -6.42 13.59 -4.69
N ILE A 136 -5.73 14.73 -4.53
CA ILE A 136 -6.28 16.07 -4.75
C ILE A 136 -6.59 16.31 -6.23
N ALA A 137 -5.76 15.80 -7.15
CA ALA A 137 -5.98 15.90 -8.58
C ALA A 137 -7.29 15.22 -9.04
N ASN A 138 -7.78 14.23 -8.29
CA ASN A 138 -9.02 13.53 -8.58
C ASN A 138 -10.24 14.30 -8.03
N VAL A 139 -10.58 15.40 -8.69
CA VAL A 139 -11.74 16.23 -8.33
C VAL A 139 -13.04 15.42 -8.52
N PRO A 140 -13.96 15.40 -7.53
CA PRO A 140 -15.18 14.60 -7.63
C PRO A 140 -16.06 15.07 -8.80
N PRO A 141 -16.47 14.17 -9.72
CA PRO A 141 -17.31 14.51 -10.87
C PRO A 141 -18.77 14.73 -10.45
N SER A 142 -19.20 14.10 -9.36
CA SER A 142 -20.54 14.27 -8.78
C SER A 142 -20.54 15.33 -7.69
N LYS A 143 -21.49 16.26 -7.76
CA LYS A 143 -21.76 17.30 -6.73
C LYS A 143 -22.50 16.76 -5.50
N GLU A 144 -22.47 15.45 -5.28
CA GLU A 144 -23.05 14.85 -4.10
C GLU A 144 -22.35 15.33 -2.82
N LYS A 145 -23.14 15.80 -1.86
CA LYS A 145 -22.64 16.35 -0.59
C LYS A 145 -21.69 15.39 0.15
N ARG A 146 -21.81 14.06 -0.04
CA ARG A 146 -20.95 13.05 0.62
C ARG A 146 -19.53 13.05 0.06
N HIS A 147 -19.38 12.98 -1.27
CA HIS A 147 -18.07 12.95 -1.93
C HIS A 147 -17.32 14.27 -1.75
N CYS A 148 -18.01 15.41 -1.88
CA CYS A 148 -17.41 16.72 -1.64
C CYS A 148 -16.94 16.92 -0.20
N ARG A 149 -17.69 16.43 0.80
CA ARG A 149 -17.25 16.48 2.21
C ARG A 149 -15.95 15.72 2.41
N ARG A 150 -15.83 14.51 1.84
CA ARG A 150 -14.63 13.69 1.94
C ARG A 150 -13.44 14.32 1.23
N TYR A 151 -13.67 14.89 0.05
CA TYR A 151 -12.63 15.66 -0.66
C TYR A 151 -12.08 16.80 0.20
N ILE A 152 -12.95 17.56 0.87
CA ILE A 152 -12.53 18.63 1.79
C ILE A 152 -11.74 18.09 2.98
N TYR A 153 -12.14 16.95 3.54
CA TYR A 153 -11.37 16.31 4.61
C TYR A 153 -9.97 15.91 4.14
N LEU A 154 -9.78 15.54 2.88
CA LEU A 154 -8.48 15.21 2.35
C LEU A 154 -7.54 16.43 2.34
N TRP A 155 -8.05 17.61 1.99
CA TRP A 155 -7.32 18.88 2.11
C TRP A 155 -6.97 19.24 3.55
N ILE A 156 -7.92 19.09 4.48
CA ILE A 156 -7.67 19.34 5.91
C ILE A 156 -6.61 18.36 6.43
N TYR A 157 -6.71 17.08 6.08
CA TYR A 157 -5.77 16.06 6.51
C TYR A 157 -4.37 16.33 5.96
N TYR A 158 -4.26 16.81 4.71
CA TYR A 158 -2.98 17.22 4.14
C TYR A 158 -2.36 18.43 4.86
N ALA A 159 -3.15 19.47 5.15
CA ALA A 159 -2.69 20.63 5.90
C ALA A 159 -2.24 20.27 7.33
N VAL A 160 -3.02 19.42 8.03
CA VAL A 160 -2.67 18.95 9.38
C VAL A 160 -1.41 18.07 9.35
N TYR A 161 -1.23 17.25 8.31
CA TYR A 161 -0.02 16.46 8.13
C TYR A 161 1.22 17.35 7.96
N GLU A 162 1.16 18.38 7.10
CA GLU A 162 2.29 19.30 6.90
C GLU A 162 2.57 20.16 8.14
N GLU A 163 1.54 20.55 8.91
CA GLU A 163 1.69 21.29 10.17
C GLU A 163 2.33 20.44 11.28
N LEU A 164 1.84 19.21 11.49
CA LEU A 164 2.29 18.37 12.61
C LEU A 164 3.63 17.66 12.33
N GLU A 165 3.84 17.15 11.13
CA GLU A 165 5.01 16.31 10.82
C GLU A 165 6.17 17.10 10.21
N ASN A 166 5.89 18.13 9.41
CA ASN A 166 6.93 18.88 8.67
C ASN A 166 7.15 20.31 9.19
N ASP A 167 6.28 20.83 10.07
CA ASP A 167 6.34 22.20 10.62
C ASP A 167 6.60 23.26 9.51
N ASP A 168 6.00 23.07 8.33
CA ASP A 168 6.16 23.93 7.16
C ASP A 168 4.92 24.81 6.98
N PRO A 169 4.89 26.01 7.59
CA PRO A 169 3.72 26.87 7.58
C PRO A 169 3.42 27.47 6.21
N ASP A 170 4.43 27.59 5.35
CA ASP A 170 4.27 28.18 4.02
C ASP A 170 3.56 27.21 3.07
N LYS A 171 3.91 25.91 3.13
CA LYS A 171 3.16 24.89 2.41
C LYS A 171 1.71 24.78 2.87
N VAL A 172 1.46 24.83 4.17
CA VAL A 172 0.09 24.80 4.71
C VAL A 172 -0.75 25.93 4.11
N ARG A 173 -0.17 27.14 3.98
CA ARG A 173 -0.84 28.28 3.35
C ARG A 173 -1.12 28.07 1.87
N GLU A 174 -0.18 27.47 1.12
CA GLU A 174 -0.38 27.14 -0.29
C GLU A 174 -1.50 26.11 -0.48
N VAL A 175 -1.51 25.06 0.35
CA VAL A 175 -2.55 24.03 0.35
C VAL A 175 -3.93 24.63 0.63
N PHE A 176 -4.04 25.51 1.64
CA PHE A 176 -5.30 26.20 1.92
C PHE A 176 -5.73 27.13 0.79
N LYS A 177 -4.81 27.88 0.16
CA LYS A 177 -5.12 28.74 -1.00
C LYS A 177 -5.64 27.89 -2.17
N ALA A 178 -4.94 26.81 -2.53
CA ALA A 178 -5.36 25.91 -3.60
C ALA A 178 -6.73 25.27 -3.30
N CYS A 179 -6.99 24.90 -2.05
CA CYS A 179 -8.30 24.39 -1.62
C CYS A 179 -9.42 25.43 -1.86
N LEU A 180 -9.16 26.71 -1.59
CA LEU A 180 -10.13 27.79 -1.78
C LEU A 180 -10.44 28.05 -3.26
N ASP A 181 -9.45 27.92 -4.14
CA ASP A 181 -9.62 28.13 -5.58
C ASP A 181 -10.40 26.98 -6.24
N VAL A 182 -10.22 25.74 -5.75
CA VAL A 182 -10.87 24.54 -6.31
C VAL A 182 -12.34 24.40 -5.86
N ILE A 183 -12.73 24.92 -4.69
CA ILE A 183 -14.07 24.70 -4.13
C ILE A 183 -15.01 25.87 -4.48
N PRO A 184 -16.13 25.62 -5.22
CA PRO A 184 -17.10 26.67 -5.51
C PRO A 184 -17.81 27.15 -4.24
N HIS A 185 -17.58 28.42 -3.87
CA HIS A 185 -18.07 29.05 -2.63
C HIS A 185 -19.60 28.98 -2.42
N LYS A 186 -20.39 28.92 -3.51
CA LYS A 186 -21.87 28.97 -3.44
C LYS A 186 -22.52 27.65 -3.04
N THR A 187 -21.83 26.51 -3.14
CA THR A 187 -22.43 25.18 -2.93
C THR A 187 -22.16 24.56 -1.56
N PHE A 188 -21.12 25.00 -0.83
CA PHE A 188 -20.61 24.30 0.36
C PHE A 188 -20.36 25.22 1.57
N THR A 189 -21.33 26.07 1.89
CA THR A 189 -21.23 27.08 2.95
C THR A 189 -20.86 26.54 4.34
N PHE A 190 -21.37 25.37 4.75
CA PHE A 190 -21.07 24.78 6.07
C PHE A 190 -19.63 24.24 6.21
N THR A 191 -19.07 23.69 5.13
CA THR A 191 -17.72 23.11 5.16
C THR A 191 -16.65 24.18 4.88
N PHE A 192 -16.97 25.17 4.04
CA PHE A 192 -16.14 26.34 3.79
C PHE A 192 -15.86 27.15 5.08
N ALA A 193 -16.87 27.33 5.92
CA ALA A 193 -16.72 28.01 7.22
C ALA A 193 -15.72 27.29 8.14
N LYS A 194 -15.67 25.94 8.13
CA LYS A 194 -14.70 25.17 8.92
C LYS A 194 -13.27 25.32 8.41
N ILE A 195 -13.06 25.32 7.09
CA ILE A 195 -11.73 25.53 6.49
C ILE A 195 -11.22 26.94 6.82
N TRP A 196 -12.09 27.95 6.70
CA TRP A 196 -11.74 29.33 7.07
C TRP A 196 -11.44 29.50 8.55
N LEU A 197 -12.20 28.83 9.42
CA LEU A 197 -11.91 28.82 10.86
C LEU A 197 -10.56 28.16 11.15
N LEU A 198 -10.25 27.03 10.51
CA LEU A 198 -8.94 26.36 10.64
C LEU A 198 -7.80 27.25 10.13
N PHE A 199 -7.96 27.88 8.96
CA PHE A 199 -6.98 28.81 8.41
C PHE A 199 -6.78 30.06 9.28
N ALA A 200 -7.87 30.59 9.86
CA ALA A 200 -7.81 31.73 10.77
C ALA A 200 -7.17 31.35 12.11
N GLN A 201 -7.45 30.16 12.64
CA GLN A 201 -6.78 29.63 13.84
C GLN A 201 -5.28 29.45 13.60
N PHE A 202 -4.89 28.88 12.46
CA PHE A 202 -3.50 28.75 12.05
C PHE A 202 -2.78 30.11 11.98
N LYS A 203 -3.39 31.11 11.32
CA LYS A 203 -2.82 32.47 11.25
C LYS A 203 -2.71 33.20 12.59
N ASN A 204 -3.49 32.81 13.59
CA ASN A 204 -3.49 33.44 14.90
C ASN A 204 -2.51 32.77 15.89
N LEU A 205 -1.83 31.69 15.49
CA LEU A 205 -0.82 30.99 16.29
C LEU A 205 0.62 31.49 16.01
N GLU A 206 0.80 32.40 15.05
CA GLU A 206 2.01 33.24 14.84
C GLU A 206 1.87 34.59 15.57
#